data_AF-A0A6P1DWJ0-F1
#
_entry.id   AF-A0A6P1DWJ0-F1
#
_cell.length_a   1.000
_cell.length_b   1.000
_cell.length_c   1.000
_cell.angle_alpha   90.00
_cell.angle_beta   90.00
_cell.angle_gamma   90.00
#
_symmetry.space_group_name_H-M   'P 1'
#
loop_
_entity.id
_entity.type
_entity.pdbx_description
1 polymer ?
#
loop_
_entity_poly.entity_id
_entity_poly.type
_entity_poly.pdbx_seq_one_letter_code
_entity_poly.pdbx_strand_id
1 'polypeptide(L)'
;MKSNRQRRAEIKAKRAKRAMKRTALRRPGQSLGEAPSGSLPADHSALSHNNTYGLLPDYYVDQRFICRDCGAQEVWTASQQKWWYEVAKGHIDSRAVRCRACRRRIRDRKTAQKRHMEAMAVRPRHPNEAFFRRRMRLPAG
;
A
#
# COMPACT_ATOMS: atom_id res chain seq x y z
N MET A 1 -4.52 -16.19 -43.73
CA MET A 1 -4.01 -15.97 -42.36
C MET A 1 -3.91 -14.47 -42.09
N LYS A 2 -4.44 -13.96 -40.97
CA LYS A 2 -4.32 -12.52 -40.65
C LYS A 2 -2.91 -12.20 -40.15
N SER A 3 -2.36 -11.05 -40.53
CA SER A 3 -1.04 -10.63 -40.07
C SER A 3 -1.05 -10.31 -38.57
N ASN A 4 0.11 -10.42 -37.91
CA ASN A 4 0.24 -10.09 -36.48
C ASN A 4 -0.25 -8.66 -36.18
N ARG A 5 0.03 -7.71 -37.09
CA ARG A 5 -0.44 -6.31 -36.99
C ARG A 5 -1.97 -6.23 -37.00
N GLN A 6 -2.63 -6.94 -37.90
CA GLN A 6 -4.10 -7.00 -37.98
C GLN A 6 -4.69 -7.62 -36.70
N ARG A 7 -4.09 -8.71 -36.19
CA ARG A 7 -4.54 -9.37 -34.96
C ARG A 7 -4.40 -8.47 -33.73
N ARG A 8 -3.30 -7.72 -33.60
CA ARG A 8 -3.09 -6.75 -32.51
C ARG A 8 -4.10 -5.60 -32.56
N ALA A 9 -4.40 -5.08 -33.76
CA ALA A 9 -5.40 -4.03 -33.94
C ALA A 9 -6.81 -4.51 -33.54
N GLU A 10 -7.20 -5.72 -33.94
CA GLU A 10 -8.47 -6.32 -33.53
C GLU A 10 -8.59 -6.50 -32.01
N ILE A 11 -7.51 -6.95 -31.36
CA ILE A 11 -7.48 -7.08 -29.90
C ILE A 11 -7.64 -5.71 -29.23
N LYS A 12 -6.95 -4.67 -29.73
CA LYS A 12 -7.06 -3.31 -29.20
C LYS A 12 -8.48 -2.76 -29.36
N ALA A 13 -9.09 -2.92 -30.54
CA ALA A 13 -10.46 -2.49 -30.81
C ALA A 13 -11.48 -3.23 -29.91
N LYS A 14 -11.33 -4.55 -29.74
CA LYS A 14 -12.17 -5.33 -28.81
C LYS A 14 -12.02 -4.86 -27.36
N ARG A 15 -10.81 -4.54 -26.91
CA ARG A 15 -10.56 -4.00 -25.56
C ARG A 15 -11.20 -2.62 -25.37
N ALA A 16 -11.08 -1.74 -26.36
CA ALA A 16 -11.73 -0.42 -26.32
C ALA A 16 -13.27 -0.54 -26.25
N LYS A 17 -13.88 -1.38 -27.10
CA LYS A 17 -15.33 -1.62 -27.09
C LYS A 17 -15.82 -2.18 -25.75
N ARG A 18 -15.07 -3.10 -25.15
CA ARG A 18 -15.36 -3.63 -23.79
C ARG A 18 -15.25 -2.55 -22.71
N ALA A 19 -14.23 -1.70 -22.78
CA ALA A 19 -14.07 -0.59 -21.83
C ALA A 19 -15.25 0.39 -21.92
N MET A 20 -15.66 0.81 -23.13
CA MET A 20 -16.79 1.71 -23.34
C MET A 20 -18.11 1.10 -22.80
N LYS A 21 -18.37 -0.18 -23.07
CA LYS A 21 -19.56 -0.87 -22.56
C LYS A 21 -19.59 -0.91 -21.03
N ARG A 22 -18.43 -1.13 -20.40
CA ARG A 22 -18.30 -1.16 -18.93
C ARG A 22 -18.52 0.22 -18.31
N THR A 23 -18.04 1.29 -18.96
CA THR A 23 -18.31 2.67 -18.53
C THR A 23 -19.79 3.02 -18.66
N ALA A 24 -20.45 2.63 -19.75
CA ALA A 24 -21.88 2.88 -19.97
C ALA A 24 -22.79 2.13 -18.98
N LEU A 25 -22.36 0.97 -18.49
CA LEU A 25 -23.07 0.18 -17.46
C LEU A 25 -22.87 0.70 -16.03
N ARG A 26 -21.98 1.66 -15.82
CA ARG A 26 -21.73 2.24 -14.51
C ARG A 26 -22.91 3.12 -14.15
N ARG A 27 -23.88 2.57 -13.38
CA ARG A 27 -24.93 3.39 -12.76
C ARG A 27 -24.25 4.49 -11.93
N PRO A 28 -24.70 5.76 -12.03
CA PRO A 28 -24.33 6.75 -11.02
C PRO A 28 -24.71 6.15 -9.66
N GLY A 29 -23.76 6.15 -8.73
CA GLY A 29 -23.94 5.57 -7.41
C GLY A 29 -25.21 6.15 -6.78
N GLN A 30 -26.11 5.27 -6.35
CA GLN A 30 -27.19 5.70 -5.47
C GLN A 30 -26.52 6.28 -4.23
N SER A 31 -26.70 7.57 -3.97
CA SER A 31 -26.27 8.20 -2.73
C SER A 31 -26.95 7.44 -1.59
N LEU A 32 -26.18 6.63 -0.87
CA LEU A 32 -26.65 5.92 0.31
C LEU A 32 -26.84 6.94 1.45
N GLY A 33 -27.97 7.65 1.42
CA GLY A 33 -28.39 8.59 2.45
C GLY A 33 -27.54 9.85 2.57
N GLU A 34 -27.92 10.72 3.50
CA GLU A 34 -27.10 11.86 3.92
C GLU A 34 -25.83 11.36 4.61
N ALA A 35 -24.70 11.96 4.22
CA ALA A 35 -23.42 11.62 4.79
C ALA A 35 -23.42 11.93 6.30
N PRO A 36 -22.89 11.05 7.17
CA PRO A 36 -22.81 11.30 8.59
C PRO A 36 -22.09 12.62 8.90
N SER A 37 -22.53 13.34 9.93
CA SER A 37 -21.89 14.60 10.34
C SER A 37 -20.40 14.39 10.64
N GLY A 38 -19.54 15.24 10.07
CA GLY A 38 -18.08 15.12 10.19
C GLY A 38 -17.42 14.11 9.24
N SER A 39 -18.18 13.49 8.34
CA SER A 39 -17.61 12.63 7.28
C SER A 39 -16.97 13.44 6.16
N LEU A 40 -16.00 12.84 5.46
CA LEU A 40 -15.38 13.42 4.27
C LEU A 40 -15.69 12.58 3.03
N PRO A 41 -16.16 13.18 1.92
CA PRO A 41 -16.46 12.43 0.70
C PRO A 41 -15.18 11.82 0.11
N ALA A 42 -15.31 10.60 -0.42
CA ALA A 42 -14.24 9.89 -1.10
C ALA A 42 -14.17 10.27 -2.58
N ASP A 43 -12.97 10.49 -3.10
CA ASP A 43 -12.75 10.66 -4.53
C ASP A 43 -12.45 9.31 -5.19
N HIS A 44 -13.47 8.73 -5.83
CA HIS A 44 -13.34 7.43 -6.49
C HIS A 44 -12.35 7.45 -7.66
N SER A 45 -12.07 8.61 -8.27
CA SER A 45 -11.06 8.72 -9.32
C SER A 45 -9.64 8.54 -8.76
N ALA A 46 -9.40 9.11 -7.57
CA ALA A 46 -8.15 8.96 -6.83
C ALA A 46 -7.94 7.53 -6.30
N LEU A 47 -9.00 6.74 -6.16
CA LEU A 47 -8.97 5.35 -5.69
C LEU A 47 -8.79 4.30 -6.80
N SER A 48 -8.52 4.72 -8.04
CA SER A 48 -8.35 3.82 -9.19
C SER A 48 -7.23 2.78 -9.06
N HIS A 49 -6.29 2.95 -8.12
CA HIS A 49 -5.24 1.96 -7.82
C HIS A 49 -5.75 0.76 -7.01
N ASN A 50 -6.92 0.87 -6.36
CA ASN A 50 -7.52 -0.23 -5.60
C ASN A 50 -8.25 -1.17 -6.55
N ASN A 51 -7.69 -2.37 -6.76
CA ASN A 51 -8.34 -3.45 -7.47
C ASN A 51 -9.05 -4.39 -6.47
N THR A 52 -10.03 -3.86 -5.75
CA THR A 52 -10.86 -4.65 -4.84
C THR A 52 -12.11 -5.16 -5.56
N TYR A 53 -12.59 -6.34 -5.16
CA TYR A 53 -13.89 -6.86 -5.60
C TYR A 53 -15.06 -6.20 -4.85
N GLY A 54 -14.78 -5.51 -3.75
CA GLY A 54 -15.78 -4.79 -2.95
C GLY A 54 -16.13 -3.40 -3.49
N LEU A 55 -17.13 -2.78 -2.88
CA LEU A 55 -17.46 -1.37 -3.14
C LEU A 55 -16.41 -0.47 -2.49
N LEU A 56 -16.04 0.61 -3.20
CA LEU A 56 -15.26 1.68 -2.61
C LEU A 56 -16.16 2.51 -1.66
N PRO A 57 -15.62 3.03 -0.55
CA PRO A 57 -16.39 3.86 0.35
C PRO A 57 -16.76 5.18 -0.33
N ASP A 58 -18.01 5.63 -0.14
CA ASP A 58 -18.45 6.95 -0.63
C ASP A 58 -17.96 8.09 0.29
N TYR A 59 -17.72 7.81 1.57
CA TYR A 59 -17.22 8.76 2.56
C TYR A 59 -16.36 8.08 3.63
N TYR A 60 -15.49 8.86 4.26
CA TYR A 60 -14.66 8.46 5.40
C TYR A 60 -15.24 9.01 6.71
N VAL A 61 -15.18 8.21 7.77
CA VAL A 61 -15.66 8.56 9.11
C VAL A 61 -14.57 8.30 10.13
N ASP A 62 -14.51 9.09 11.21
CA ASP A 62 -13.54 8.90 12.28
C ASP A 62 -13.64 7.50 12.91
N GLN A 63 -12.53 6.76 12.94
CA GLN A 63 -12.47 5.40 13.47
C GLN A 63 -11.58 5.32 14.70
N ARG A 64 -12.16 4.99 15.85
CA ARG A 64 -11.40 4.72 17.07
C ARG A 64 -10.62 3.40 16.93
N PHE A 65 -9.37 3.38 17.37
CA PHE A 65 -8.56 2.16 17.41
C PHE A 65 -7.65 2.14 18.63
N ILE A 66 -7.24 0.94 19.03
CA ILE A 66 -6.28 0.71 20.10
C ILE A 66 -4.94 0.37 19.47
N CYS A 67 -3.88 1.08 19.87
CA CYS A 67 -2.54 0.79 19.39
C CYS A 67 -2.09 -0.59 19.88
N ARG A 68 -1.75 -1.50 18.94
CA ARG A 68 -1.31 -2.85 19.30
C ARG A 68 0.02 -2.95 20.06
N ASP A 69 0.85 -1.91 20.02
CA ASP A 69 2.17 -1.94 20.66
C ASP A 69 2.14 -1.32 22.07
N CYS A 70 1.36 -0.25 22.29
CA CYS A 70 1.36 0.49 23.56
C CYS A 70 -0.01 0.63 24.23
N GLY A 71 -1.08 0.08 23.64
CA GLY A 71 -2.44 0.13 24.19
C GLY A 71 -3.14 1.49 24.14
N ALA A 72 -2.49 2.55 23.63
CA ALA A 72 -3.09 3.87 23.55
C ALA A 72 -4.33 3.88 22.66
N GLN A 73 -5.41 4.50 23.13
CA GLN A 73 -6.62 4.76 22.35
C GLN A 73 -6.41 6.00 21.48
N GLU A 74 -6.54 5.86 20.17
CA GLU A 74 -6.45 6.97 19.22
C GLU A 74 -7.63 6.93 18.23
N VAL A 75 -7.81 8.03 17.52
CA VAL A 75 -8.78 8.15 16.43
C VAL A 75 -8.03 8.24 15.11
N TRP A 76 -8.37 7.35 14.19
CA TRP A 76 -7.99 7.46 12.80
C TRP A 76 -9.01 8.34 12.08
N THR A 77 -8.66 9.61 11.92
CA THR A 77 -9.62 10.61 11.46
C THR A 77 -9.97 10.43 9.99
N ALA A 78 -11.14 10.90 9.58
CA ALA A 78 -11.57 10.93 8.19
C ALA A 78 -10.53 11.60 7.28
N SER A 79 -9.91 12.69 7.73
CA SER A 79 -8.84 13.38 6.99
C SER A 79 -7.58 12.51 6.82
N GLN A 80 -7.20 11.76 7.86
CA GLN A 80 -6.07 10.83 7.78
C GLN A 80 -6.35 9.65 6.86
N GLN A 81 -7.59 9.15 6.86
CA GLN A 81 -8.04 8.11 5.94
C GLN A 81 -8.00 8.61 4.50
N LYS A 82 -8.59 9.78 4.22
CA LYS A 82 -8.61 10.40 2.89
C LYS A 82 -7.19 10.55 2.33
N TRP A 83 -6.27 11.12 3.11
CA TRP A 83 -4.86 11.22 2.70
C TRP A 83 -4.22 9.85 2.45
N TRP A 84 -4.45 8.87 3.33
CA TRP A 84 -3.84 7.54 3.20
C TRP A 84 -4.28 6.82 1.92
N TYR A 85 -5.58 6.81 1.62
CA TYR A 85 -6.09 6.09 0.45
C TYR A 85 -5.87 6.87 -0.84
N GLU A 86 -6.15 8.17 -0.85
CA GLU A 86 -6.16 8.96 -2.09
C GLU A 86 -4.77 9.49 -2.46
N VAL A 87 -3.94 9.86 -1.48
CA VAL A 87 -2.63 10.49 -1.74
C VAL A 87 -1.50 9.48 -1.58
N ALA A 88 -1.43 8.81 -0.43
CA ALA A 88 -0.38 7.81 -0.18
C ALA A 88 -0.63 6.48 -0.93
N LYS A 89 -1.78 6.36 -1.61
CA LYS A 89 -2.19 5.18 -2.39
C LYS A 89 -2.17 3.88 -1.58
N GLY A 90 -2.53 3.97 -0.31
CA GLY A 90 -2.76 2.82 0.54
C GLY A 90 -3.92 1.96 0.02
N HIS A 91 -3.88 0.67 0.31
CA HIS A 91 -4.98 -0.24 -0.03
C HIS A 91 -6.21 0.10 0.81
N ILE A 92 -7.41 0.04 0.22
CA ILE A 92 -8.67 0.45 0.87
C ILE A 92 -9.01 -0.37 2.12
N ASP A 93 -8.58 -1.64 2.16
CA ASP A 93 -8.77 -2.52 3.33
C ASP A 93 -7.73 -2.29 4.45
N SER A 94 -6.80 -1.35 4.27
CA SER A 94 -5.84 -1.01 5.32
C SER A 94 -6.53 -0.32 6.48
N ARG A 95 -6.08 -0.58 7.71
CA ARG A 95 -6.57 0.13 8.90
C ARG A 95 -5.45 0.67 9.78
N ALA A 96 -5.72 1.74 10.53
CA ALA A 96 -4.80 2.19 11.56
C ALA A 96 -4.76 1.19 12.73
N VAL A 97 -3.56 0.66 13.00
CA VAL A 97 -3.33 -0.30 14.10
C VAL A 97 -2.27 0.18 15.10
N ARG A 98 -1.62 1.32 14.80
CA ARG A 98 -0.51 1.87 15.58
C ARG A 98 -0.60 3.38 15.67
N CYS A 99 -0.39 3.88 16.88
CA CYS A 99 -0.31 5.30 17.16
C CYS A 99 0.84 5.98 16.43
N ARG A 100 0.79 7.32 16.34
CA ARG A 100 1.87 8.11 15.71
C ARG A 100 3.22 7.89 16.39
N ALA A 101 3.24 7.81 17.72
CA ALA A 101 4.46 7.60 18.49
C ALA A 101 5.12 6.24 18.18
N CYS A 102 4.36 5.15 18.18
CA CYS A 102 4.88 3.82 17.85
C CYS A 102 5.32 3.72 16.38
N ARG A 103 4.59 4.36 15.45
CA ARG A 103 5.04 4.45 14.04
C ARG A 103 6.39 5.19 13.91
N ARG A 104 6.60 6.27 14.67
CA ARG A 104 7.87 7.00 14.70
C ARG A 104 9.01 6.12 15.24
N ARG A 105 8.83 5.49 16.40
CA ARG A 105 9.84 4.58 16.99
C ARG A 105 10.26 3.46 16.03
N ILE A 106 9.31 2.85 15.33
CA ILE A 106 9.62 1.80 14.34
C ILE A 106 10.43 2.36 13.19
N ARG A 107 10.08 3.56 12.69
CA ARG A 107 10.83 4.21 11.61
C ARG A 107 12.26 4.50 12.06
N ASP A 108 12.44 5.05 13.26
CA ASP A 108 13.75 5.39 13.80
C ASP A 108 14.62 4.14 13.97
N ARG A 109 14.04 3.04 14.48
CA ARG A 109 14.73 1.74 14.59
C ARG A 109 15.18 1.22 13.23
N LYS A 110 14.33 1.28 12.20
CA LYS A 110 14.69 0.87 10.83
C LYS A 110 15.80 1.74 10.25
N THR A 111 15.73 3.05 10.47
CA THR A 111 16.78 3.98 10.03
C THR A 111 18.11 3.68 10.72
N ALA A 112 18.10 3.47 12.04
CA ALA A 112 19.30 3.10 12.80
C ALA A 112 19.90 1.77 12.32
N GLN A 113 19.05 0.76 12.08
CA GLN A 113 19.49 -0.52 11.52
C GLN A 113 20.12 -0.33 10.14
N LYS A 114 19.50 0.45 9.26
CA LYS A 114 20.04 0.74 7.92
C LYS A 114 21.43 1.39 8.01
N ARG A 115 21.57 2.43 8.83
CA ARG A 115 22.86 3.13 9.04
C ARG A 115 23.94 2.19 9.60
N HIS A 116 23.56 1.31 10.52
CA HIS A 116 24.47 0.30 11.06
C HIS A 116 24.94 -0.68 9.98
N MET A 117 24.02 -1.19 9.16
CA MET A 117 24.34 -2.10 8.06
C MET A 117 25.24 -1.44 7.02
N GLU A 118 25.01 -0.17 6.69
CA GLU A 118 25.85 0.62 5.79
C GLU A 118 27.27 0.80 6.35
N ALA A 119 27.39 1.13 7.64
CA ALA A 119 28.69 1.24 8.30
C ALA A 119 29.46 -0.09 8.30
N MET A 120 28.77 -1.20 8.55
CA MET A 120 29.37 -2.54 8.52
C MET A 120 29.79 -2.96 7.11
N ALA A 121 29.07 -2.53 6.07
CA ALA A 121 29.41 -2.83 4.68
C ALA A 121 30.71 -2.14 4.21
N VAL A 122 31.01 -0.95 4.75
CA VAL A 122 32.22 -0.19 4.43
C VAL A 122 33.43 -0.67 5.24
N ARG A 123 33.21 -1.39 6.36
CA ARG A 123 34.30 -1.85 7.22
C ARG A 123 35.25 -2.77 6.44
N PRO A 124 36.58 -2.54 6.48
CA PRO A 124 37.53 -3.41 5.83
C PRO A 124 37.42 -4.83 6.40
N ARG A 125 37.49 -5.80 5.50
CA ARG A 125 37.53 -7.21 5.87
C ARG A 125 38.77 -7.49 6.70
N HIS A 126 38.64 -8.42 7.64
CA HIS A 126 39.76 -8.81 8.49
C HIS A 126 40.93 -9.30 7.62
N PRO A 127 42.19 -8.93 7.92
CA PRO A 127 43.35 -9.30 7.10
C PRO A 127 43.45 -10.81 6.84
N ASN A 128 43.05 -11.64 7.80
CA ASN A 128 43.00 -13.11 7.65
C ASN A 128 41.61 -13.66 7.23
N GLU A 129 40.79 -12.92 6.48
CA GLU A 129 39.44 -13.35 6.09
C GLU A 129 39.41 -14.70 5.36
N ALA A 130 40.41 -14.99 4.50
CA ALA A 130 40.50 -16.24 3.75
C ALA A 130 40.62 -17.48 4.67
N PHE A 131 41.24 -17.32 5.85
CA PHE A 131 41.35 -18.37 6.86
C PHE A 131 39.99 -18.70 7.48
N PHE A 132 39.22 -17.68 7.86
CA PHE A 132 37.90 -17.86 8.48
C PHE A 132 36.84 -18.40 7.50
N ARG A 133 36.90 -18.03 6.22
CA ARG A 133 35.98 -18.56 5.19
C ARG A 133 36.21 -20.05 4.87
N ARG A 134 37.43 -20.57 5.00
CA ARG A 134 37.74 -22.00 4.83
C ARG A 134 37.14 -22.87 5.95
N ARG A 135 37.11 -22.37 7.18
CA ARG A 135 36.63 -23.12 8.35
C ARG A 135 35.11 -23.34 8.37
N MET A 136 34.32 -22.47 7.73
CA MET A 136 32.85 -22.60 7.65
C MET A 136 32.34 -23.47 6.49
N ARG A 137 33.23 -24.07 5.68
CA ARG A 137 32.85 -25.01 4.58
C ARG A 137 33.24 -26.46 4.86
N LEU A 138 33.78 -26.75 6.04
CA LEU A 138 34.06 -28.12 6.43
C LEU A 138 32.80 -28.68 7.09
N PRO A 139 32.23 -29.80 6.61
CA PRO A 139 31.19 -30.48 7.37
C PRO A 139 31.78 -30.86 8.73
N ALA A 140 30.96 -30.71 9.78
CA ALA A 140 31.27 -31.29 11.08
C ALA A 140 31.32 -32.81 10.89
N GLY A 141 32.53 -33.33 10.65
CA GLY A 141 32.84 -34.75 10.74
C GLY A 141 33.00 -35.16 12.18
#